data_AF-A0A427XFB3-F1
#
_entry.id   AF-A0A427XFB3-F1
#
_cell.length_a   1.000
_cell.length_b   1.000
_cell.length_c   1.000
_cell.angle_alpha   90.00
_cell.angle_beta   90.00
_cell.angle_gamma   90.00
#
_symmetry.space_group_name_H-M   'P 1'
#
loop_
_entity.id
_entity.type
_entity.pdbx_description
1 polymer ?
#
loop_
_entity_poly.entity_id
_entity_poly.type
_entity_poly.pdbx_seq_one_letter_code
_entity_poly.pdbx_strand_id
1 'polypeptide(L)'
;MARPGAYDAAVLGVVGVVHASSKPDINNKGDPGLVIVPAICKWGVSAAALSTAQSGPTRHPHAEDEWNDAVVEQVKELGASAPPPLKYHASKVVSERALWAFFAKRQPHFDGVALLVAYVLGPPTEFSTTYGQVTASSSALIPWMTRPMGTAALSEPFYPYVDSYDAAVAALKTPAAGGERILLQAGPVFGNDFALAVQRVLHDPRLTPGNPDPVFRAQLEATAATFETTKARRMLGLAYTPKDACLDATVEGVRDVLATAKSGVRR
;
A
#
# COMPACT_ATOMS: atom_id res chain seq x y z
N MET A 1 -15.93 18.31 -5.78
CA MET A 1 -16.04 17.94 -4.34
C MET A 1 -17.48 17.50 -4.07
N ALA A 2 -17.70 16.60 -3.12
CA ALA A 2 -19.05 16.25 -2.67
C ALA A 2 -19.70 17.46 -1.98
N ARG A 3 -21.03 17.57 -2.00
CA ARG A 3 -21.76 18.64 -1.29
C ARG A 3 -21.60 18.46 0.23
N PRO A 4 -21.60 19.54 1.04
CA PRO A 4 -21.72 19.41 2.49
C PRO A 4 -22.89 18.50 2.86
N GLY A 5 -22.67 17.58 3.81
CA GLY A 5 -23.68 16.61 4.25
C GLY A 5 -23.93 15.42 3.30
N ALA A 6 -23.17 15.28 2.21
CA ALA A 6 -23.39 14.22 1.21
C ALA A 6 -23.24 12.78 1.77
N TYR A 7 -22.62 12.61 2.93
CA TYR A 7 -22.42 11.31 3.57
C TYR A 7 -23.18 11.17 4.90
N ASP A 8 -23.95 12.19 5.33
CA ASP A 8 -24.59 12.19 6.65
C ASP A 8 -25.54 11.01 6.82
N ALA A 9 -26.34 10.71 5.79
CA ALA A 9 -27.23 9.55 5.79
C ALA A 9 -26.47 8.21 5.79
N ALA A 10 -25.28 8.16 5.17
CA ALA A 10 -24.48 6.94 5.06
C ALA A 10 -23.76 6.57 6.36
N VAL A 11 -23.65 7.51 7.31
CA VAL A 11 -23.02 7.27 8.62
C VAL A 11 -24.04 7.09 9.75
N LEU A 12 -25.35 7.12 9.45
CA LEU A 12 -26.37 6.83 10.46
C LEU A 12 -26.41 5.33 10.77
N GLY A 13 -26.28 4.99 12.06
CA GLY A 13 -26.38 3.61 12.55
C GLY A 13 -25.19 2.71 12.23
N VAL A 14 -24.09 3.25 11.69
CA VAL A 14 -22.86 2.49 11.48
C VAL A 14 -22.00 2.47 12.74
N VAL A 15 -21.35 1.33 12.99
CA VAL A 15 -20.44 1.14 14.15
C VAL A 15 -19.01 1.61 13.87
N GLY A 16 -18.72 2.03 12.65
CA GLY A 16 -17.40 2.51 12.22
C GLY A 16 -17.38 2.88 10.74
N VAL A 17 -16.38 3.66 10.34
CA VAL A 17 -16.18 4.12 8.96
C VAL A 17 -14.76 3.80 8.51
N VAL A 18 -14.61 2.98 7.46
CA VAL A 18 -13.31 2.73 6.83
C VAL A 18 -13.11 3.68 5.66
N HIS A 19 -12.04 4.49 5.69
CA HIS A 19 -11.64 5.29 4.54
C HIS A 19 -10.52 4.60 3.77
N ALA A 20 -10.90 3.72 2.85
CA ALA A 20 -9.97 3.21 1.86
C ALA A 20 -9.47 4.38 1.01
N SER A 21 -8.17 4.67 1.10
CA SER A 21 -7.59 5.88 0.51
C SER A 21 -7.84 5.96 -1.00
N SER A 22 -7.86 7.18 -1.55
CA SER A 22 -8.02 7.37 -3.00
C SER A 22 -6.95 6.64 -3.81
N LYS A 23 -7.30 6.21 -5.03
CA LYS A 23 -6.38 5.59 -6.00
C LYS A 23 -5.02 6.31 -5.98
N PRO A 24 -3.90 5.57 -5.91
CA PRO A 24 -2.58 6.18 -5.92
C PRO A 24 -2.36 6.90 -7.25
N ASP A 25 -2.28 8.24 -7.21
CA ASP A 25 -1.83 9.03 -8.36
C ASP A 25 -0.31 9.18 -8.30
N ILE A 26 0.37 8.23 -8.94
CA ILE A 26 1.83 8.22 -9.11
C ILE A 26 2.24 8.71 -10.50
N ASN A 27 1.35 9.41 -11.22
CA ASN A 27 1.61 9.91 -12.57
C ASN A 27 1.43 11.42 -12.70
N ASN A 28 1.03 12.13 -11.64
CA ASN A 28 0.85 13.58 -11.65
C ASN A 28 2.14 14.36 -12.03
N LYS A 29 2.12 14.94 -13.24
CA LYS A 29 3.18 15.81 -13.77
C LYS A 29 2.98 17.30 -13.43
N GLY A 30 1.82 17.67 -12.87
CA GLY A 30 1.45 19.06 -12.57
C GLY A 30 1.74 19.45 -11.12
N ASP A 31 0.99 20.44 -10.64
CA ASP A 31 1.08 20.98 -9.28
C ASP A 31 0.86 19.88 -8.19
N PRO A 32 1.68 19.81 -7.13
CA PRO A 32 1.48 18.88 -6.02
C PRO A 32 0.12 19.00 -5.32
N GLY A 33 -0.46 20.20 -5.29
CA GLY A 33 -1.77 20.50 -4.73
C GLY A 33 -2.90 19.70 -5.38
N LEU A 34 -2.73 19.25 -6.63
CA LEU A 34 -3.70 18.37 -7.31
C LEU A 34 -3.79 16.97 -6.66
N VAL A 35 -2.77 16.55 -5.92
CA VAL A 35 -2.74 15.26 -5.21
C VAL A 35 -2.91 15.48 -3.70
N ILE A 36 -2.27 16.51 -3.15
CA ILE A 36 -2.29 16.79 -1.70
C ILE A 36 -3.66 17.29 -1.24
N VAL A 37 -4.26 18.27 -1.92
CA VAL A 37 -5.52 18.87 -1.46
C VAL A 37 -6.67 17.85 -1.46
N PRO A 38 -6.89 17.04 -2.52
CA PRO A 38 -7.96 16.05 -2.49
C PRO A 38 -7.79 14.96 -1.42
N ALA A 39 -6.55 14.67 -1.01
CA ALA A 39 -6.26 13.67 0.01
C ALA A 39 -6.67 14.14 1.42
N ILE A 40 -6.59 15.45 1.69
CA ILE A 40 -7.05 16.07 2.95
C ILE A 40 -8.58 16.08 3.05
N CYS A 41 -9.29 16.13 1.91
CA CYS A 41 -10.74 16.36 1.89
C CYS A 41 -11.61 15.08 2.01
N LYS A 42 -11.04 13.91 2.35
CA LYS A 42 -11.82 12.66 2.50
C LYS A 42 -11.66 12.09 3.91
N TRP A 43 -12.79 11.85 4.59
CA TRP A 43 -12.87 11.48 6.01
C TRP A 43 -13.08 9.97 6.23
N GLY A 44 -12.50 9.44 7.32
CA GLY A 44 -12.60 8.06 7.84
C GLY A 44 -11.21 7.43 8.04
N VAL A 45 -11.12 6.19 8.56
CA VAL A 45 -9.83 5.49 8.86
C VAL A 45 -8.86 5.62 7.70
N SER A 46 -7.80 6.40 7.86
CA SER A 46 -6.84 6.66 6.78
C SER A 46 -5.87 5.50 6.67
N ALA A 47 -5.91 4.80 5.53
CA ALA A 47 -4.77 4.00 5.08
C ALA A 47 -3.66 4.96 4.62
N ALA A 48 -2.90 5.50 5.57
CA ALA A 48 -1.76 6.35 5.26
C ALA A 48 -0.59 5.45 4.90
N ALA A 49 -0.27 5.30 3.61
CA ALA A 49 0.96 4.62 3.25
C ALA A 49 2.13 5.36 3.91
N LEU A 50 2.74 4.75 4.93
CA LEU A 50 4.03 5.22 5.43
C LEU A 50 4.97 5.04 4.23
N SER A 51 5.22 6.13 3.51
CA SER A 51 6.26 6.14 2.52
C SER A 51 7.57 6.26 3.27
N THR A 52 8.09 5.18 3.81
CA THR A 52 9.55 5.05 3.88
C THR A 52 10.04 4.87 2.45
N ALA A 53 10.07 5.96 1.71
CA ALA A 53 10.80 6.07 0.47
C ALA A 53 12.31 6.14 0.75
N GLN A 54 12.78 5.40 1.76
CA GLN A 54 14.19 5.15 1.98
C GLN A 54 14.47 3.79 1.38
N SER A 55 14.89 3.81 0.12
CA SER A 55 15.57 2.68 -0.49
C SER A 55 16.91 2.55 0.23
N GLY A 56 17.09 1.50 1.01
CA GLY A 56 18.36 1.16 1.64
C GLY A 56 18.24 0.70 3.08
N PRO A 57 19.31 0.11 3.62
CA PRO A 57 19.34 -0.39 4.99
C PRO A 57 19.20 0.76 5.98
N THR A 58 18.32 0.58 6.96
CA THR A 58 18.10 1.55 8.03
C THR A 58 19.04 1.26 9.21
N ARG A 59 19.48 2.31 9.91
CA ARG A 59 20.29 2.13 11.15
C ARG A 59 19.47 1.49 12.27
N HIS A 60 18.18 1.82 12.31
CA HIS A 60 17.19 1.27 13.23
C HIS A 60 15.89 0.98 12.45
N PRO A 61 15.07 0.02 12.87
CA PRO A 61 13.76 -0.21 12.27
C PRO A 61 12.88 1.03 12.41
N HIS A 62 12.20 1.42 11.33
CA HIS A 62 11.22 2.50 11.38
C HIS A 62 10.02 2.13 12.26
N ALA A 63 9.63 3.02 13.16
CA ALA A 63 8.53 2.81 14.11
C ALA A 63 7.31 3.70 13.85
N GLU A 64 6.19 3.42 14.56
CA GLU A 64 4.91 4.11 14.32
C GLU A 64 4.84 5.56 14.82
N ASP A 65 5.85 6.05 15.54
CA ASP A 65 5.98 7.45 15.97
C ASP A 65 6.75 8.30 14.96
N GLU A 66 7.39 7.68 13.96
CA GLU A 66 8.14 8.39 12.93
C GLU A 66 7.24 9.01 11.85
N TRP A 67 7.69 10.16 11.34
CA TRP A 67 7.02 10.90 10.27
C TRP A 67 7.98 11.16 9.13
N ASN A 68 7.54 10.90 7.89
CA ASN A 68 8.31 11.32 6.71
C ASN A 68 8.04 12.79 6.40
N ASP A 69 8.50 13.70 7.25
CA ASP A 69 8.37 15.14 6.98
C ASP A 69 9.33 15.59 5.87
N ALA A 70 10.45 14.87 5.67
CA ALA A 70 11.44 15.17 4.63
C ALA A 70 10.83 15.16 3.22
N VAL A 71 9.95 14.20 2.90
CA VAL A 71 9.30 14.17 1.57
C VAL A 71 8.34 15.34 1.38
N VAL A 72 7.72 15.84 2.45
CA VAL A 72 6.84 17.01 2.38
C VAL A 72 7.66 18.25 2.07
N GLU A 73 8.78 18.45 2.74
CA GLU A 73 9.68 19.57 2.45
C GLU A 73 10.29 19.48 1.05
N GLN A 74 10.75 18.29 0.64
CA GLN A 74 11.28 18.07 -0.70
C GLN A 74 10.25 18.39 -1.80
N VAL A 75 8.98 18.01 -1.61
CA VAL A 75 7.91 18.33 -2.57
C VAL A 75 7.58 19.83 -2.58
N LYS A 76 7.64 20.51 -1.42
CA LYS A 76 7.47 21.97 -1.37
C LYS A 76 8.59 22.70 -2.12
N GLU A 77 9.83 22.27 -1.94
CA GLU A 77 11.00 22.85 -2.63
C GLU A 77 10.95 22.63 -4.14
N LEU A 78 10.63 21.41 -4.58
CA LEU A 78 10.61 21.05 -6.00
C LEU A 78 9.34 21.50 -6.73
N GLY A 79 8.24 21.72 -6.02
CA GLY A 79 6.95 22.10 -6.59
C GLY A 79 6.48 21.16 -7.70
N ALA A 80 6.10 21.72 -8.85
CA ALA A 80 5.66 20.94 -10.01
C ALA A 80 6.73 19.96 -10.53
N SER A 81 8.01 20.29 -10.35
CA SER A 81 9.14 19.46 -10.77
C SER A 81 9.37 18.23 -9.88
N ALA A 82 8.66 18.10 -8.76
CA ALA A 82 8.78 16.93 -7.91
C ALA A 82 8.39 15.65 -8.68
N PRO A 83 9.14 14.54 -8.54
CA PRO A 83 8.73 13.25 -9.06
C PRO A 83 7.33 12.87 -8.58
N PRO A 84 6.46 12.34 -9.45
CA PRO A 84 5.10 11.97 -9.07
C PRO A 84 4.99 11.05 -7.83
N PRO A 85 5.86 10.02 -7.63
CA PRO A 85 5.82 9.22 -6.42
C PRO A 85 6.06 10.03 -5.14
N LEU A 86 6.93 11.06 -5.18
CA LEU A 86 7.17 11.93 -4.02
C LEU A 86 5.95 12.78 -3.70
N LYS A 87 5.24 13.30 -4.72
CA LYS A 87 3.97 14.03 -4.52
C LYS A 87 2.93 13.15 -3.85
N TYR A 88 2.81 11.89 -4.29
CA TYR A 88 1.91 10.91 -3.67
C TYR A 88 2.27 10.66 -2.20
N HIS A 89 3.55 10.42 -1.92
CA HIS A 89 4.05 10.23 -0.55
C HIS A 89 3.76 11.42 0.36
N ALA A 90 4.08 12.64 -0.08
CA ALA A 90 3.78 13.86 0.66
C ALA A 90 2.28 14.02 0.92
N SER A 91 1.42 13.65 -0.03
CA SER A 91 -0.04 13.69 0.16
C SER A 91 -0.52 12.80 1.30
N LYS A 92 0.11 11.63 1.50
CA LYS A 92 -0.25 10.70 2.58
C LYS A 92 0.15 11.23 3.94
N VAL A 93 1.36 11.77 4.05
CA VAL A 93 1.86 12.42 5.27
C VAL A 93 0.96 13.59 5.67
N VAL A 94 0.66 14.49 4.72
CA VAL A 94 -0.17 15.67 4.99
C VAL A 94 -1.60 15.29 5.38
N SER A 95 -2.18 14.27 4.74
CA SER A 95 -3.54 13.81 5.05
C SER A 95 -3.63 13.20 6.44
N GLU A 96 -2.64 12.39 6.84
CA GLU A 96 -2.60 11.83 8.19
C GLU A 96 -2.39 12.92 9.25
N ARG A 97 -1.52 13.91 9.00
CA ARG A 97 -1.39 15.08 9.89
C ARG A 97 -2.71 15.84 10.03
N ALA A 98 -3.47 15.98 8.94
CA ALA A 98 -4.79 16.63 8.97
C ALA A 98 -5.81 15.83 9.82
N LEU A 99 -5.78 14.50 9.73
CA LEU A 99 -6.59 13.61 10.57
C LEU A 99 -6.32 13.86 12.07
N TRP A 100 -5.05 13.81 12.49
CA TRP A 100 -4.69 14.02 13.89
C TRP A 100 -4.97 15.45 14.37
N ALA A 101 -4.76 16.44 13.50
CA ALA A 101 -5.14 17.82 13.79
C ALA A 101 -6.65 18.00 13.98
N PHE A 102 -7.48 17.24 13.27
CA PHE A 102 -8.93 17.24 13.47
C PHE A 102 -9.30 16.70 14.86
N PHE A 103 -8.77 15.54 15.26
CA PHE A 103 -9.03 14.99 16.59
C PHE A 103 -8.59 15.93 17.71
N ALA A 104 -7.40 16.54 17.57
CA ALA A 104 -6.90 17.51 18.54
C ALA A 104 -7.78 18.77 18.65
N LYS A 105 -8.30 19.28 17.52
CA LYS A 105 -9.07 20.54 17.48
C LYS A 105 -10.57 20.37 17.76
N ARG A 106 -11.15 19.25 17.34
CA ARG A 106 -12.61 19.03 17.36
C ARG A 106 -13.06 18.12 18.49
N GLN A 107 -12.16 17.28 19.02
CA GLN A 107 -12.45 16.34 20.10
C GLN A 107 -13.81 15.64 19.92
N PRO A 108 -14.02 14.96 18.78
CA PRO A 108 -15.28 14.29 18.51
C PRO A 108 -15.54 13.17 19.52
N HIS A 109 -16.80 12.73 19.63
CA HIS A 109 -17.20 11.62 20.51
C HIS A 109 -16.76 10.23 20.03
N PHE A 110 -16.09 10.15 18.88
CA PHE A 110 -15.52 8.93 18.32
C PHE A 110 -13.99 9.03 18.30
N ASP A 111 -13.30 7.90 18.19
CA ASP A 111 -11.85 7.83 18.05
C ASP A 111 -11.43 7.60 16.58
N GLY A 112 -10.12 7.65 16.35
CA GLY A 112 -9.55 7.39 15.03
C GLY A 112 -8.30 6.56 15.14
N VAL A 113 -8.11 5.68 14.17
CA VAL A 113 -6.91 4.87 14.01
C VAL A 113 -6.33 5.14 12.61
N ALA A 114 -5.01 5.31 12.53
CA ALA A 114 -4.30 5.33 11.26
C ALA A 114 -3.67 3.96 11.01
N LEU A 115 -4.02 3.34 9.88
CA LEU A 115 -3.42 2.09 9.44
C LEU A 115 -2.40 2.40 8.37
N LEU A 116 -1.14 2.06 8.63
CA LEU A 116 -0.03 2.46 7.80
C LEU A 116 0.37 1.34 6.86
N VAL A 117 -0.36 1.26 5.75
CA VAL A 117 -0.35 0.13 4.82
C VAL A 117 0.73 0.30 3.77
N ALA A 118 1.56 -0.73 3.57
CA ALA A 118 2.49 -0.76 2.44
C ALA A 118 1.83 -1.31 1.16
N TYR A 119 2.53 -2.12 0.36
CA TYR A 119 1.95 -2.70 -0.85
C TYR A 119 0.90 -3.75 -0.49
N VAL A 120 -0.35 -3.42 -0.80
CA VAL A 120 -1.46 -4.35 -0.68
C VAL A 120 -1.34 -5.39 -1.79
N LEU A 121 -0.92 -6.57 -1.42
CA LEU A 121 -0.80 -7.74 -2.28
C LEU A 121 -1.70 -8.85 -1.73
N GLY A 122 -1.99 -9.83 -2.58
CA GLY A 122 -3.00 -10.86 -2.36
C GLY A 122 -4.02 -10.89 -3.50
N PRO A 123 -5.03 -11.78 -3.43
CA PRO A 123 -6.08 -11.87 -4.43
C PRO A 123 -6.72 -10.50 -4.70
N PRO A 124 -6.78 -10.04 -5.98
CA PRO A 124 -7.50 -8.84 -6.34
C PRO A 124 -8.97 -8.95 -5.92
N THR A 125 -9.49 -7.91 -5.28
CA THR A 125 -10.92 -7.79 -4.97
C THR A 125 -11.65 -7.11 -6.12
N GLU A 126 -12.98 -7.17 -6.16
CA GLU A 126 -13.78 -6.45 -7.17
C GLU A 126 -13.44 -4.95 -7.24
N PHE A 127 -13.03 -4.36 -6.11
CA PHE A 127 -12.55 -2.99 -6.04
C PHE A 127 -11.22 -2.74 -6.76
N SER A 128 -10.28 -3.70 -6.75
CA SER A 128 -9.00 -3.56 -7.44
C SER A 128 -9.05 -3.96 -8.91
N THR A 129 -10.15 -4.56 -9.36
CA THR A 129 -10.37 -5.06 -10.73
C THR A 129 -11.37 -4.24 -11.54
N THR A 130 -11.65 -2.99 -11.15
CA THR A 130 -12.68 -2.17 -11.82
C THR A 130 -12.43 -2.11 -13.33
N TYR A 131 -13.47 -2.39 -14.13
CA TYR A 131 -13.43 -2.42 -15.60
C TYR A 131 -12.47 -3.46 -16.22
N GLY A 132 -12.17 -4.56 -15.51
CA GLY A 132 -11.25 -5.59 -16.02
C GLY A 132 -9.79 -5.14 -16.04
N GLN A 133 -9.47 -4.08 -15.30
CA GLN A 133 -8.10 -3.59 -15.14
C GLN A 133 -7.62 -3.85 -13.73
N VAL A 134 -6.42 -4.43 -13.61
CA VAL A 134 -5.71 -4.52 -12.34
C VAL A 134 -5.15 -3.15 -12.02
N THR A 135 -5.47 -2.63 -10.84
CA THR A 135 -5.06 -1.28 -10.39
C THR A 135 -4.18 -1.33 -9.14
N ALA A 136 -3.54 -0.21 -8.81
CA ALA A 136 -2.73 -0.03 -7.59
C ALA A 136 -1.53 -1.01 -7.50
N SER A 137 -1.22 -1.52 -6.31
CA SER A 137 0.00 -2.31 -6.07
C SER A 137 0.10 -3.58 -6.92
N SER A 138 -1.03 -4.25 -7.21
CA SER A 138 -1.05 -5.46 -8.04
C SER A 138 -0.65 -5.21 -9.49
N SER A 139 -0.73 -3.97 -10.01
CA SER A 139 -0.30 -3.68 -11.38
C SER A 139 1.21 -3.78 -11.57
N ALA A 140 1.99 -3.75 -10.48
CA ALA A 140 3.44 -3.95 -10.51
C ALA A 140 3.85 -5.33 -11.03
N LEU A 141 2.96 -6.33 -10.95
CA LEU A 141 3.18 -7.69 -11.48
C LEU A 141 3.00 -7.80 -12.99
N ILE A 142 2.23 -6.90 -13.62
CA ILE A 142 1.87 -7.03 -15.05
C ILE A 142 3.11 -7.13 -15.95
N PRO A 143 4.16 -6.29 -15.81
CA PRO A 143 5.36 -6.44 -16.64
C PRO A 143 6.03 -7.81 -16.50
N TRP A 144 6.13 -8.33 -15.27
CA TRP A 144 6.71 -9.65 -14.98
C TRP A 144 5.92 -10.80 -15.59
N MET A 145 4.60 -10.65 -15.72
CA MET A 145 3.71 -11.67 -16.29
C MET A 145 3.61 -11.62 -17.82
N THR A 146 4.04 -10.53 -18.46
CA THR A 146 3.76 -10.26 -19.89
C THR A 146 4.99 -10.17 -20.77
N ARG A 147 6.16 -9.92 -20.18
CA ARG A 147 7.42 -9.78 -20.93
C ARG A 147 8.61 -10.23 -20.08
N PRO A 148 9.71 -10.66 -20.72
CA PRO A 148 10.97 -10.82 -20.02
C PRO A 148 11.46 -9.47 -19.46
N MET A 149 11.89 -9.54 -18.21
CA MET A 149 12.65 -8.56 -17.47
C MET A 149 14.14 -8.90 -17.54
N GLY A 150 15.03 -7.90 -17.53
CA GLY A 150 16.46 -8.15 -17.40
C GLY A 150 16.81 -8.73 -16.02
N THR A 151 17.89 -9.51 -15.90
CA THR A 151 18.34 -10.08 -14.63
C THR A 151 18.63 -9.02 -13.56
N ALA A 152 19.03 -7.81 -13.98
CA ALA A 152 19.21 -6.67 -13.09
C ALA A 152 17.91 -6.28 -12.35
N ALA A 153 16.73 -6.53 -12.93
CA ALA A 153 15.45 -6.24 -12.31
C ALA A 153 15.16 -7.14 -11.11
N LEU A 154 15.83 -8.31 -10.99
CA LEU A 154 15.64 -9.21 -9.85
C LEU A 154 16.03 -8.53 -8.52
N SER A 155 17.02 -7.64 -8.55
CA SER A 155 17.50 -6.91 -7.39
C SER A 155 16.76 -5.58 -7.15
N GLU A 156 15.76 -5.23 -7.98
CA GLU A 156 14.99 -4.00 -7.82
C GLU A 156 14.12 -4.10 -6.55
N PRO A 157 14.28 -3.18 -5.58
CA PRO A 157 13.47 -3.18 -4.37
C PRO A 157 12.07 -2.62 -4.67
N PHE A 158 11.07 -3.26 -4.11
CA PHE A 158 9.69 -2.77 -4.04
C PHE A 158 9.35 -2.42 -2.59
N TYR A 159 8.17 -1.81 -2.39
CA TYR A 159 7.67 -1.56 -1.05
C TYR A 159 7.36 -2.89 -0.35
N PRO A 160 7.45 -2.93 0.99
CA PRO A 160 7.03 -4.10 1.76
C PRO A 160 5.61 -4.51 1.43
N TYR A 161 5.32 -5.81 1.45
CA TYR A 161 3.97 -6.30 1.20
C TYR A 161 3.14 -6.36 2.48
N VAL A 162 1.83 -6.36 2.30
CA VAL A 162 0.87 -6.75 3.32
C VAL A 162 -0.40 -7.27 2.64
N ASP A 163 -1.00 -8.29 3.25
CA ASP A 163 -2.35 -8.73 2.94
C ASP A 163 -3.30 -7.98 3.90
N SER A 164 -3.95 -6.91 3.42
CA SER A 164 -4.46 -5.84 4.30
C SER A 164 -5.94 -5.89 4.64
N TYR A 165 -6.70 -6.86 4.12
CA TYR A 165 -8.17 -6.80 4.26
C TYR A 165 -8.63 -7.03 5.70
N ASP A 166 -7.97 -7.91 6.45
CA ASP A 166 -8.38 -8.24 7.82
C ASP A 166 -8.00 -7.17 8.84
N ALA A 167 -6.98 -6.37 8.56
CA ALA A 167 -6.45 -5.37 9.50
C ALA A 167 -7.42 -4.21 9.77
N ALA A 168 -8.16 -3.75 8.76
CA ALA A 168 -9.14 -2.68 8.92
C ALA A 168 -10.31 -3.12 9.82
N VAL A 169 -10.79 -4.35 9.61
CA VAL A 169 -11.88 -4.91 10.43
C VAL A 169 -11.41 -5.19 11.85
N ALA A 170 -10.20 -5.72 12.02
CA ALA A 170 -9.61 -5.95 13.34
C ALA A 170 -9.47 -4.63 14.12
N ALA A 171 -8.97 -3.57 13.48
CA ALA A 171 -8.82 -2.26 14.11
C ALA A 171 -10.16 -1.67 14.57
N LEU A 172 -11.22 -1.75 13.75
CA LEU A 172 -12.56 -1.31 14.14
C LEU A 172 -13.15 -2.06 15.34
N LYS A 173 -12.74 -3.32 15.53
CA LYS A 173 -13.21 -4.18 16.63
C LYS A 173 -12.36 -4.07 17.89
N THR A 174 -11.27 -3.31 17.86
CA THR A 174 -10.32 -3.18 18.97
C THR A 174 -10.36 -1.76 19.51
N PRO A 175 -11.09 -1.48 20.62
CA PRO A 175 -11.16 -0.14 21.21
C PRO A 175 -9.78 0.45 21.55
N ALA A 176 -8.81 -0.39 21.95
CA ALA A 176 -7.45 0.04 22.24
C ALA A 176 -6.68 0.56 21.01
N ALA A 177 -7.17 0.34 19.79
CA ALA A 177 -6.57 0.90 18.57
C ALA A 177 -6.92 2.37 18.35
N GLY A 178 -7.89 2.91 19.11
CA GLY A 178 -8.23 4.33 19.08
C GLY A 178 -7.04 5.21 19.47
N GLY A 179 -6.72 6.20 18.64
CA GLY A 179 -5.59 7.11 18.81
C GLY A 179 -4.26 6.56 18.27
N GLU A 180 -4.22 5.34 17.77
CA GLU A 180 -2.97 4.70 17.35
C GLU A 180 -2.64 4.93 15.87
N ARG A 181 -1.32 4.91 15.62
CA ARG A 181 -0.71 4.66 14.31
C ARG A 181 -0.21 3.22 14.34
N ILE A 182 -0.63 2.40 13.38
CA ILE A 182 -0.30 0.97 13.31
C ILE A 182 0.33 0.64 11.96
N LEU A 183 1.60 0.21 11.95
CA LEU A 183 2.29 -0.21 10.74
C LEU A 183 1.83 -1.60 10.29
N LEU A 184 1.37 -1.67 9.04
CA LEU A 184 0.88 -2.89 8.39
C LEU A 184 1.84 -3.31 7.28
N GLN A 185 2.89 -4.03 7.67
CA GLN A 185 3.96 -4.50 6.80
C GLN A 185 4.39 -5.91 7.22
N ALA A 186 4.39 -6.84 6.26
CA ALA A 186 4.73 -8.24 6.51
C ALA A 186 6.19 -8.58 6.17
N GLY A 187 6.81 -7.86 5.22
CA GLY A 187 8.22 -8.02 4.87
C GLY A 187 8.57 -7.37 3.53
N PRO A 188 9.87 -7.30 3.19
CA PRO A 188 10.34 -6.70 1.95
C PRO A 188 10.03 -7.55 0.71
N VAL A 189 9.90 -6.88 -0.43
CA VAL A 189 9.68 -7.49 -1.75
C VAL A 189 10.72 -6.98 -2.73
N PHE A 190 11.27 -7.89 -3.53
CA PHE A 190 12.15 -7.56 -4.64
C PHE A 190 11.59 -8.10 -5.94
N GLY A 191 12.09 -7.61 -7.08
CA GLY A 191 11.74 -8.16 -8.39
C GLY A 191 11.96 -9.68 -8.49
N ASN A 192 12.95 -10.21 -7.76
CA ASN A 192 13.16 -11.65 -7.64
C ASN A 192 11.95 -12.40 -7.09
N ASP A 193 11.27 -11.84 -6.08
CA ASP A 193 10.10 -12.48 -5.48
C ASP A 193 8.93 -12.51 -6.49
N PHE A 194 8.77 -11.47 -7.31
CA PHE A 194 7.79 -11.45 -8.41
C PHE A 194 8.14 -12.49 -9.49
N ALA A 195 9.40 -12.56 -9.92
CA ALA A 195 9.85 -13.54 -10.90
C ALA A 195 9.62 -14.98 -10.42
N LEU A 196 9.93 -15.27 -9.16
CA LEU A 196 9.69 -16.58 -8.54
C LEU A 196 8.19 -16.93 -8.49
N ALA A 197 7.34 -15.98 -8.07
CA ALA A 197 5.89 -16.21 -8.03
C ALA A 197 5.29 -16.43 -9.44
N VAL A 198 5.70 -15.62 -10.41
CA VAL A 198 5.29 -15.78 -11.82
C VAL A 198 5.73 -17.14 -12.37
N GLN A 199 6.96 -17.55 -12.09
CA GLN A 199 7.48 -18.85 -12.52
C GLN A 199 6.71 -20.03 -11.90
N ARG A 200 6.35 -19.93 -10.61
CA ARG A 200 5.55 -20.94 -9.91
C ARG A 200 4.11 -21.04 -10.42
N VAL A 201 3.50 -19.93 -10.81
CA VAL A 201 2.06 -19.89 -11.13
C VAL A 201 1.78 -20.01 -12.63
N LEU A 202 2.60 -19.38 -13.49
CA LEU A 202 2.34 -19.34 -14.94
C LEU A 202 3.11 -20.41 -15.72
N HIS A 203 4.23 -20.88 -15.18
CA HIS A 203 5.11 -21.86 -15.84
C HIS A 203 5.51 -21.48 -17.29
N ASP A 204 5.57 -20.18 -17.61
CA ASP A 204 5.93 -19.71 -18.95
C ASP A 204 7.45 -19.53 -19.07
N PRO A 205 8.16 -20.36 -19.86
CA PRO A 205 9.62 -20.32 -19.95
C PRO A 205 10.15 -19.08 -20.69
N ARG A 206 9.28 -18.25 -21.29
CA ARG A 206 9.66 -17.01 -21.97
C ARG A 206 9.81 -15.84 -21.00
N LEU A 207 9.28 -15.96 -19.79
CA LEU A 207 9.36 -14.93 -18.76
C LEU A 207 10.66 -15.08 -17.96
N THR A 208 11.04 -14.02 -17.25
CA THR A 208 12.28 -14.02 -16.48
C THR A 208 12.20 -15.01 -15.34
N PRO A 209 13.11 -16.01 -15.27
CA PRO A 209 13.15 -16.91 -14.14
C PRO A 209 13.64 -16.15 -12.90
N GLY A 210 13.05 -16.46 -11.75
CA GLY A 210 13.58 -16.01 -10.48
C GLY A 210 14.85 -16.77 -10.10
N ASN A 211 15.66 -16.20 -9.23
CA ASN A 211 16.76 -16.89 -8.57
C ASN A 211 16.26 -17.51 -7.25
N PRO A 212 16.13 -18.85 -7.15
CA PRO A 212 15.62 -19.52 -5.96
C PRO A 212 16.66 -19.67 -4.85
N ASP A 213 17.92 -19.28 -5.08
CA ASP A 213 19.00 -19.40 -4.10
C ASP A 213 18.64 -18.63 -2.80
N PRO A 214 18.52 -19.31 -1.65
CA PRO A 214 18.24 -18.66 -0.37
C PRO A 214 19.28 -17.60 0.01
N VAL A 215 20.54 -17.79 -0.38
CA VAL A 215 21.62 -16.82 -0.10
C VAL A 215 21.39 -15.53 -0.88
N PHE A 216 21.01 -15.65 -2.15
CA PHE A 216 20.67 -14.48 -2.98
C PHE A 216 19.48 -13.72 -2.40
N ARG A 217 18.41 -14.43 -1.99
CA ARG A 217 17.25 -13.80 -1.34
C ARG A 217 17.64 -13.08 -0.05
N ALA A 218 18.42 -13.72 0.82
CA ALA A 218 18.88 -13.13 2.07
C ALA A 218 19.76 -11.88 1.84
N GLN A 219 20.61 -11.88 0.82
CA GLN A 219 21.41 -10.72 0.44
C GLN A 219 20.55 -9.54 -0.02
N LEU A 220 19.50 -9.79 -0.80
CA LEU A 220 18.55 -8.73 -1.18
C LEU A 220 17.84 -8.18 0.06
N GLU A 221 17.27 -9.05 0.90
CA GLU A 221 16.55 -8.63 2.11
C GLU A 221 17.42 -7.83 3.09
N ALA A 222 18.73 -8.11 3.15
CA ALA A 222 19.67 -7.34 3.96
C ALA A 222 19.85 -5.88 3.48
N THR A 223 19.45 -5.56 2.24
CA THR A 223 19.47 -4.18 1.70
C THR A 223 18.17 -3.43 1.92
N ALA A 224 17.12 -4.09 2.41
CA ALA A 224 15.82 -3.48 2.61
C ALA A 224 15.79 -2.59 3.86
N ALA A 225 14.93 -1.57 3.82
CA ALA A 225 14.54 -0.86 5.02
C ALA A 225 13.82 -1.82 5.99
N THR A 226 14.08 -1.67 7.28
CA THR A 226 13.44 -2.47 8.32
C THR A 226 12.39 -1.66 9.07
N PHE A 227 11.38 -2.34 9.59
CA PHE A 227 10.21 -1.73 10.23
C PHE A 227 9.84 -2.49 11.48
N GLU A 228 9.47 -1.75 12.51
CA GLU A 228 8.96 -2.34 13.73
C GLU A 228 7.44 -2.52 13.62
N THR A 229 7.02 -3.78 13.52
CA THR A 229 5.63 -4.15 13.17
C THR A 229 4.95 -5.00 14.25
N THR A 230 5.55 -5.11 15.44
CA THR A 230 4.97 -5.93 16.53
C THR A 230 3.66 -5.35 17.05
N LYS A 231 3.42 -4.04 16.95
CA LYS A 231 2.18 -3.41 17.42
C LYS A 231 0.96 -3.99 16.70
N ALA A 232 1.01 -4.14 15.38
CA ALA A 232 -0.09 -4.72 14.59
C ALA A 232 -0.44 -6.13 15.06
N ARG A 233 0.56 -6.98 15.27
CA ARG A 233 0.35 -8.36 15.77
C ARG A 233 -0.22 -8.37 17.19
N ARG A 234 0.35 -7.55 18.09
CA ARG A 234 -0.05 -7.47 19.50
C ARG A 234 -1.45 -6.91 19.68
N MET A 235 -1.79 -5.83 18.97
CA MET A 235 -3.04 -5.09 19.17
C MET A 235 -4.19 -5.63 18.33
N LEU A 236 -3.92 -6.04 17.09
CA LEU A 236 -4.95 -6.45 16.15
C LEU A 236 -5.04 -7.97 15.99
N GLY A 237 -4.14 -8.73 16.65
CA GLY A 237 -4.12 -10.19 16.56
C GLY A 237 -3.77 -10.69 15.15
N LEU A 238 -3.11 -9.86 14.34
CA LEU A 238 -2.87 -10.17 12.94
C LEU A 238 -1.77 -11.23 12.77
N ALA A 239 -2.06 -12.19 11.91
CA ALA A 239 -1.08 -13.10 11.33
C ALA A 239 -0.96 -12.76 9.84
N TYR A 240 0.25 -12.38 9.41
CA TYR A 240 0.47 -12.06 7.99
C TYR A 240 0.64 -13.33 7.17
N THR A 241 0.00 -13.35 6.00
CA THR A 241 0.19 -14.38 4.97
C THR A 241 1.68 -14.46 4.60
N PRO A 242 2.29 -15.66 4.53
CA PRO A 242 3.68 -15.80 4.09
C PRO A 242 3.91 -15.19 2.70
N LYS A 243 5.09 -14.59 2.49
CA LYS A 243 5.41 -13.80 1.28
C LYS A 243 5.13 -14.55 -0.01
N ASP A 244 5.67 -15.77 -0.14
CA ASP A 244 5.52 -16.56 -1.36
C ASP A 244 4.04 -16.91 -1.62
N ALA A 245 3.27 -17.28 -0.59
CA ALA A 245 1.84 -17.57 -0.73
C ALA A 245 1.02 -16.31 -1.11
N CYS A 246 1.31 -15.16 -0.50
CA CYS A 246 0.65 -13.89 -0.84
C CYS A 246 0.91 -13.50 -2.31
N LEU A 247 2.15 -13.63 -2.76
CA LEU A 247 2.53 -13.31 -4.13
C LEU A 247 1.92 -14.28 -5.15
N ASP A 248 1.93 -15.59 -4.86
CA ASP A 248 1.32 -16.59 -5.74
C ASP A 248 -0.18 -16.30 -5.93
N ALA A 249 -0.91 -16.05 -4.83
CA ALA A 249 -2.32 -15.69 -4.87
C ALA A 249 -2.57 -14.36 -5.63
N THR A 250 -1.63 -13.40 -5.56
CA THR A 250 -1.70 -12.17 -6.35
C THR A 250 -1.58 -12.47 -7.84
N VAL A 251 -0.59 -13.28 -8.24
CA VAL A 251 -0.34 -13.63 -9.65
C VAL A 251 -1.53 -14.39 -10.23
N GLU A 252 -2.09 -15.35 -9.47
CA GLU A 252 -3.30 -16.08 -9.86
C GLU A 252 -4.47 -15.14 -10.12
N GLY A 253 -4.76 -14.25 -9.18
CA GLY A 253 -5.86 -13.31 -9.33
C GLY A 253 -5.65 -12.31 -10.48
N VAL A 254 -4.43 -11.81 -10.68
CA VAL A 254 -4.11 -10.95 -11.83
C VAL A 254 -4.29 -11.71 -13.15
N ARG A 255 -3.85 -12.97 -13.24
CA ARG A 255 -4.04 -13.82 -14.41
C ARG A 255 -5.52 -13.96 -14.74
N ASP A 256 -6.35 -14.23 -13.74
CA ASP A 256 -7.78 -14.47 -13.91
C ASP A 256 -8.52 -13.22 -14.38
N VAL A 257 -8.13 -12.04 -13.87
CA VAL A 257 -8.66 -10.74 -14.32
C VAL A 257 -8.29 -10.47 -15.78
N LEU A 258 -7.02 -10.70 -16.14
CA LEU A 258 -6.55 -10.52 -17.52
C LEU A 258 -7.21 -11.50 -18.51
N ALA A 259 -7.49 -12.73 -18.09
CA ALA A 259 -8.23 -13.70 -18.89
C ALA A 259 -9.68 -13.27 -19.11
N THR A 260 -10.34 -12.79 -18.05
CA THR A 260 -11.72 -12.29 -18.10
C THR A 260 -11.85 -11.10 -19.07
N ALA A 261 -10.92 -10.14 -18.99
CA ALA A 261 -10.88 -8.99 -19.90
C ALA A 261 -10.75 -9.39 -21.38
N LYS A 262 -9.99 -10.45 -21.70
CA LYS A 262 -9.86 -10.98 -23.07
C LYS A 262 -11.12 -11.70 -23.56
N SER A 263 -11.88 -12.31 -22.66
CA SER A 263 -13.08 -13.08 -22.99
C SER A 263 -14.34 -12.22 -23.25
N GLY A 264 -14.31 -10.93 -22.89
CA GLY A 264 -15.46 -10.03 -23.01
C GLY A 264 -16.59 -10.29 -21.99
N VAL A 265 -16.46 -11.31 -21.13
CA VAL A 265 -17.41 -11.62 -20.05
C VAL A 265 -17.17 -10.63 -18.90
N ARG A 266 -18.12 -9.74 -18.63
CA ARG A 266 -18.10 -8.91 -17.42
C ARG A 266 -18.73 -9.72 -16.28
N ARG A 267 -18.08 -9.78 -15.12
CA ARG A 267 -18.74 -10.19 -13.87
C ARG A 267 -19.69 -9.08 -13.43
#